data_AF-A0A353RR13-F1
#
_entry.id   AF-A0A353RR13-F1
#
_cell.length_a   1.000
_cell.length_b   1.000
_cell.length_c   1.000
_cell.angle_alpha   90.00
_cell.angle_beta   90.00
_cell.angle_gamma   90.00
#
_symmetry.space_group_name_H-M   'P 1'
#
loop_
_entity.id
_entity.type
_entity.pdbx_description
1 polymer ?
#
loop_
_entity_poly.entity_id
_entity_poly.type
_entity_poly.pdbx_seq_one_letter_code
_entity_poly.pdbx_strand_id
1 'polypeptide(L)'
;MKPNLPANPETCPHCYVGRIQQSFITYTTIIDGKLLSVPDFPVWRCNVCHAYVYDPVAMGQLQASLSAHQKAILNEKTRRTSRKTASS
;
A
#
# COMPACT_ATOMS: atom_id res chain seq x y z
N MET A 1 -18.17 7.98 -6.09
CA MET A 1 -17.97 6.70 -5.38
C MET A 1 -17.90 7.00 -3.89
N LYS A 2 -18.84 6.50 -3.09
CA LYS A 2 -18.75 6.58 -1.63
C LYS A 2 -17.78 5.48 -1.18
N PRO A 3 -16.65 5.79 -0.51
CA PRO A 3 -15.82 4.74 0.05
C PRO A 3 -16.66 3.95 1.05
N ASN A 4 -16.49 2.63 1.06
CA ASN A 4 -17.09 1.71 2.03
C ASN A 4 -16.65 2.12 3.44
N LEU A 5 -17.38 3.04 4.06
CA LEU A 5 -17.18 3.42 5.45
C LEU A 5 -18.24 2.72 6.31
N PRO A 6 -17.85 2.06 7.41
CA PRO A 6 -18.82 1.69 8.44
C PRO A 6 -19.47 2.96 9.02
N ALA A 7 -20.79 2.90 9.24
CA ALA A 7 -21.64 4.04 9.61
C ALA A 7 -21.36 4.64 11.01
N ASN A 8 -20.42 4.06 11.75
CA ASN A 8 -19.97 4.51 13.06
C ASN A 8 -18.43 4.63 13.01
N PRO A 9 -17.81 5.76 13.42
CA PRO A 9 -16.36 5.80 13.55
C PRO A 9 -15.93 4.69 14.52
N GLU A 10 -15.29 3.66 13.98
CA GLU A 10 -15.02 2.46 14.74
C GLU A 10 -14.15 2.79 15.96
N THR A 11 -14.43 2.09 17.05
CA THR A 11 -13.59 2.15 18.24
C THR A 11 -12.20 1.65 17.84
N CYS A 12 -11.15 2.35 18.26
CA CYS A 12 -9.79 1.99 17.89
C CYS A 12 -9.50 0.55 18.35
N PRO A 13 -9.12 -0.37 17.45
CA PRO A 13 -8.86 -1.76 17.80
C PRO A 13 -7.57 -1.93 18.62
N HIS A 14 -6.73 -0.90 18.71
CA HIS A 14 -5.48 -0.95 19.45
C HIS A 14 -5.64 -0.56 20.93
N CYS A 15 -6.45 0.47 21.22
CA CYS A 15 -6.59 0.97 22.59
C CYS A 15 -7.99 0.79 23.17
N TYR A 16 -9.00 0.46 22.36
CA TYR A 16 -10.42 0.33 22.76
C TYR A 16 -11.04 1.56 23.44
N VAL A 17 -10.33 2.70 23.46
CA VAL A 17 -10.74 3.94 24.12
C VAL A 17 -11.04 5.03 23.09
N GLY A 18 -10.12 5.22 22.14
CA GLY A 18 -10.21 6.29 21.15
C GLY A 18 -11.10 5.93 19.96
N ARG A 19 -11.47 6.94 19.18
CA ARG A 19 -12.12 6.78 17.88
C ARG A 19 -11.11 6.97 16.77
N ILE A 20 -11.28 6.24 15.67
CA ILE A 20 -10.43 6.39 14.49
C ILE A 20 -11.04 7.44 13.54
N GLN A 21 -10.19 8.28 12.96
CA GLN A 21 -10.58 9.36 12.05
C GLN A 21 -9.73 9.32 10.79
N GLN A 22 -10.30 9.71 9.65
CA GLN A 22 -9.58 9.74 8.37
C GLN A 22 -8.38 10.70 8.45
N SER A 23 -7.25 10.25 7.92
CA SER A 23 -5.99 11.00 7.86
C SER A 23 -5.15 10.51 6.69
N PHE A 24 -4.07 11.22 6.38
CA PHE A 24 -3.13 10.89 5.32
C PHE A 24 -1.71 10.87 5.90
N ILE A 25 -0.93 9.87 5.51
CA ILE A 25 0.46 9.73 5.93
C ILE A 25 1.35 9.35 4.75
N THR A 26 2.66 9.45 4.92
CA THR A 26 3.61 8.84 3.99
C THR A 26 3.78 7.37 4.36
N TYR A 27 3.26 6.47 3.53
CA TYR A 27 3.50 5.04 3.68
C TYR A 27 4.91 4.71 3.19
N THR A 28 5.73 4.15 4.07
CA THR A 28 7.09 3.72 3.72
C THR A 28 7.26 2.24 4.02
N THR A 29 7.89 1.53 3.09
CA THR A 29 8.19 0.10 3.25
C THR A 29 9.43 -0.27 2.45
N ILE A 30 10.04 -1.40 2.75
CA ILE A 30 11.20 -1.92 2.02
C ILE A 30 10.74 -3.08 1.14
N ILE A 31 11.02 -2.98 -0.16
CA ILE A 31 10.72 -4.02 -1.15
C ILE A 31 11.99 -4.31 -1.92
N ASP A 32 12.41 -5.57 -1.96
CA ASP A 32 13.63 -6.00 -2.66
C ASP A 32 14.87 -5.15 -2.29
N GLY A 33 15.00 -4.80 -1.01
CA GLY A 33 16.09 -3.97 -0.49
C GLY A 33 16.02 -2.48 -0.88
N LYS A 34 14.94 -2.03 -1.53
CA LYS A 34 14.72 -0.63 -1.90
C LYS A 34 13.61 -0.02 -1.06
N LEU A 35 13.82 1.22 -0.64
CA LEU A 35 12.79 2.01 0.04
C LEU A 35 11.72 2.43 -0.97
N LEU A 36 10.49 2.01 -0.72
CA LEU A 36 9.29 2.56 -1.35
C LEU A 36 8.70 3.62 -0.43
N SER A 37 8.38 4.78 -0.98
CA SER A 37 7.66 5.84 -0.29
C SER A 37 6.45 6.25 -1.11
N VAL A 38 5.27 6.20 -0.49
CA VAL A 38 3.99 6.59 -1.10
C VAL A 38 3.42 7.74 -0.27
N PRO A 39 3.47 8.99 -0.78
CA PRO A 39 2.86 10.13 -0.10
C PRO A 39 1.32 10.02 -0.13
N ASP A 40 0.68 10.80 0.73
CA ASP A 40 -0.79 10.93 0.79
C ASP A 40 -1.54 9.58 0.87
N PHE A 41 -0.98 8.61 1.60
CA PHE A 41 -1.58 7.30 1.78
C PHE A 41 -2.72 7.38 2.82
N PRO A 42 -3.95 6.96 2.47
CA PRO A 42 -5.11 7.09 3.35
C PRO A 42 -5.03 6.10 4.52
N VAL A 43 -5.27 6.61 5.72
CA VAL A 43 -5.32 5.84 6.97
C VAL A 43 -6.45 6.33 7.86
N TRP A 44 -6.86 5.51 8.81
CA TRP A 44 -7.56 5.98 9.99
C TRP A 44 -6.59 6.10 11.16
N ARG A 45 -6.48 7.30 11.72
CA ARG A 45 -5.65 7.59 12.89
C ARG A 45 -6.52 7.65 14.14
N CYS A 46 -6.10 6.97 15.21
CA CYS A 46 -6.74 7.12 16.50
C CYS A 46 -6.48 8.52 17.09
N ASN A 47 -7.52 9.16 17.63
CA ASN A 47 -7.41 10.44 18.31
C ASN A 47 -6.76 10.35 19.72
N VAL A 48 -6.65 9.14 20.29
CA VAL A 48 -6.07 8.89 21.63
C VAL A 48 -4.67 8.29 21.55
N CYS A 49 -4.53 7.08 21.00
CA CYS A 49 -3.23 6.38 20.96
C CYS A 49 -2.42 6.65 19.68
N HIS A 50 -3.00 7.39 18.72
CA HIS A 50 -2.38 7.69 17.43
C HIS A 50 -2.01 6.49 16.56
N ALA A 51 -2.50 5.29 16.89
CA ALA A 51 -2.37 4.13 16.03
C ALA A 51 -3.00 4.39 14.65
N TYR A 52 -2.35 3.87 13.61
CA TYR A 52 -2.83 3.90 12.24
C TYR A 52 -3.48 2.57 11.89
N VAL A 53 -4.66 2.63 11.29
CA VAL A 53 -5.32 1.51 10.63
C VAL A 53 -5.32 1.83 9.15
N TYR A 54 -4.70 0.98 8.33
CA TYR A 54 -4.63 1.20 6.89
C TYR A 54 -5.95 0.85 6.21
N ASP A 55 -6.32 1.62 5.18
CA ASP A 55 -7.47 1.31 4.33
C ASP A 55 -7.23 -0.02 3.58
N PRO A 56 -8.07 -1.06 3.78
CA PRO A 56 -7.90 -2.35 3.12
C PRO A 56 -7.94 -2.24 1.60
N VAL A 57 -8.75 -1.32 1.06
CA VAL A 57 -8.87 -1.07 -0.38
C VAL A 57 -7.59 -0.40 -0.88
N ALA A 58 -7.10 0.62 -0.19
CA ALA A 58 -5.85 1.29 -0.57
C ALA A 58 -4.65 0.33 -0.51
N MET A 59 -4.59 -0.53 0.51
CA MET A 59 -3.58 -1.57 0.62
C MET A 59 -3.66 -2.58 -0.52
N GLY A 60 -4.86 -3.03 -0.89
CA GLY A 60 -5.05 -3.91 -2.03
C GLY A 60 -4.60 -3.28 -3.36
N GLN A 61 -4.92 -2.01 -3.58
CA GLN A 61 -4.47 -1.27 -4.76
C GLN A 61 -2.94 -1.09 -4.81
N LEU A 62 -2.32 -0.84 -3.66
CA LEU A 62 -0.86 -0.76 -3.55
C LEU A 62 -0.22 -2.10 -3.90
N GLN A 63 -0.69 -3.20 -3.30
CA GLN A 63 -0.19 -4.55 -3.59
C GLN A 63 -0.35 -4.93 -5.07
N ALA A 64 -1.49 -4.58 -5.68
CA ALA A 64 -1.74 -4.83 -7.10
C ALA A 64 -0.75 -4.04 -7.98
N SER A 65 -0.53 -2.76 -7.68
CA SER A 65 0.41 -1.90 -8.39
C SER A 65 1.85 -2.42 -8.31
N LEU A 66 2.27 -2.85 -7.11
CA LEU A 66 3.59 -3.43 -6.89
C LEU A 66 3.77 -4.74 -7.64
N SER A 67 2.77 -5.61 -7.59
CA SER A 67 2.78 -6.89 -8.33
C SER A 67 2.87 -6.67 -9.84
N ALA A 68 2.13 -5.69 -10.37
CA ALA A 68 2.18 -5.34 -11.80
C ALA A 68 3.57 -4.82 -12.20
N HIS A 69 4.17 -3.96 -11.37
CA HIS A 69 5.51 -3.43 -11.61
C HIS A 69 6.58 -4.54 -11.62
N GLN A 70 6.53 -5.47 -10.66
CA GLN A 70 7.44 -6.62 -10.60
C GLN A 70 7.31 -7.51 -11.84
N LYS A 71 6.08 -7.81 -12.27
CA LYS A 71 5.83 -8.57 -13.51
C LYS A 71 6.38 -7.87 -14.75
N ALA A 72 6.23 -6.56 -14.85
CA ALA A 72 6.77 -5.77 -15.96
C ALA A 72 8.31 -5.85 -16.03
N ILE A 73 8.99 -5.73 -14.89
CA ILE A 73 10.45 -5.88 -14.79
C ILE A 73 10.89 -7.28 -15.24
N LEU A 74 10.21 -8.32 -14.76
CA LEU A 74 10.52 -9.71 -15.13
C LEU A 74 10.33 -9.96 -16.63
N ASN A 75 9.23 -9.48 -17.21
CA ASN A 75 8.95 -9.62 -18.63
C ASN A 75 10.01 -8.93 -19.50
N GLU A 76 10.47 -7.74 -19.11
CA GLU A 76 11.54 -7.02 -19.81
C GLU A 76 12.87 -7.78 -19.75
N LYS A 77 13.23 -8.35 -18.59
CA LYS A 77 14.44 -9.19 -18.46
C LYS A 77 14.39 -10.40 -19.39
N THR A 78 13.27 -11.12 -19.42
CA THR A 78 13.09 -12.29 -20.31
C THR A 78 13.25 -11.91 -21.78
N ARG A 79 12.67 -10.77 -22.20
CA ARG A 79 12.80 -10.27 -23.58
C ARG A 79 14.26 -9.96 -23.95
N ARG A 80 15.04 -9.37 -23.04
CA ARG A 80 16.46 -9.06 -23.30
C ARG A 80 17.32 -10.32 -23.42
N THR A 81 17.10 -11.32 -22.57
CA THR A 81 17.87 -12.57 -22.62
C THR A 81 17.63 -13.31 -23.93
N SER A 82 16.37 -13.41 -24.37
CA SER A 82 16.00 -14.07 -25.63
C SER A 82 16.65 -13.41 -26.86
N ARG A 83 16.75 -12.06 -26.88
CA ARG A 83 17.44 -11.35 -27.98
C ARG A 83 18.95 -11.62 -28.01
N LYS A 84 19.61 -11.78 -26.85
CA LYS A 84 21.05 -12.07 -26.81
C LYS A 84 21.39 -13.46 -27.33
N THR A 85 20.55 -14.46 -27.04
CA THR A 85 20.74 -15.84 -27.53
C THR A 85 20.47 -16.01 -29.03
N ALA A 86 19.74 -15.08 -29.68
CA ALA A 86 19.46 -15.14 -31.12
C ALA A 86 20.54 -14.44 -31.99
N SER A 87 21.58 -13.85 -31.38
CA SER A 87 22.69 -13.19 -32.07
C SER A 87 24.05 -13.81 -31.74
N SER A 88 24.07 -15.08 -31.33
CA SER A 88 25.28 -15.89 -31.10
C SER A 88 25.17 -17.22 -31.82
#